data_AF-A0A6P0ZUN3-F1
#
_entry.id   AF-A0A6P0ZUN3-F1
#
_cell.length_a   1.000
_cell.length_b   1.000
_cell.length_c   1.000
_cell.angle_alpha   90.00
_cell.angle_beta   90.00
_cell.angle_gamma   90.00
#
_symmetry.space_group_name_H-M   'P 1'
#
loop_
_entity.id
_entity.type
_entity.pdbx_description
1 polymer ?
#
loop_
_entity_poly.entity_id
_entity_poly.type
_entity_poly.pdbx_seq_one_letter_code
_entity_poly.pdbx_strand_id
1 'polypeptide(L)'
;MESGITIFSFGLFLVIFLWIGALAAKSSDNTESDYLLGSRSFGKVFVGLSAGATGNSGWIMIGTVGMAYSMGVSALLMVIAWFLGEVTFWTFFPDKINQISRKQNSQTIPEFLGRVIK
;
A
#
# COMPACT_ATOMS: atom_id res chain seq x y z
N MET A 1 -25.66 -24.53 7.39
CA MET A 1 -25.72 -23.58 6.26
C MET A 1 -24.67 -22.47 6.36
N GLU A 2 -24.48 -21.84 7.53
CA GLU A 2 -23.55 -20.70 7.67
C GLU A 2 -22.06 -21.00 7.37
N SER A 3 -21.57 -22.18 7.79
CA SER A 3 -20.20 -22.61 7.47
C SER A 3 -20.00 -22.81 5.95
N GLY A 4 -21.01 -23.33 5.24
CA GLY A 4 -20.96 -23.51 3.79
C GLY A 4 -20.89 -22.18 3.03
N ILE A 5 -21.68 -21.20 3.45
CA ILE A 5 -21.64 -19.83 2.87
C ILE A 5 -20.29 -19.18 3.14
N THR A 6 -19.75 -19.31 4.36
CA THR A 6 -18.46 -18.72 4.73
C THR A 6 -17.32 -19.27 3.88
N ILE A 7 -17.22 -20.60 3.76
CA ILE A 7 -16.19 -21.26 2.96
C ILE A 7 -16.32 -20.87 1.50
N PHE A 8 -17.55 -20.84 0.97
CA PHE A 8 -17.81 -20.44 -0.41
C PHE A 8 -17.39 -18.99 -0.68
N SER A 9 -17.81 -18.04 0.15
CA SER A 9 -17.47 -16.62 0.00
C SER A 9 -15.95 -16.39 0.10
N PHE A 10 -15.28 -17.04 1.04
CA PHE A 10 -13.82 -16.95 1.18
C PHE A 10 -13.10 -17.56 -0.03
N GLY A 11 -13.53 -18.75 -0.48
CA GLY A 11 -12.98 -19.41 -1.65
C GLY A 11 -13.17 -18.56 -2.92
N LEU A 12 -14.36 -18.01 -3.12
CA LEU A 12 -14.64 -17.12 -4.25
C LEU A 12 -13.75 -15.87 -4.24
N PHE A 13 -13.58 -15.25 -3.07
CA PHE A 13 -12.68 -14.11 -2.91
C PHE A 13 -11.24 -14.46 -3.32
N LEU A 14 -10.71 -15.58 -2.84
CA LEU A 14 -9.35 -16.02 -3.19
C LEU A 14 -9.20 -16.30 -4.68
N VAL A 15 -10.19 -16.97 -5.29
CA VAL A 15 -10.16 -17.25 -6.74
C VAL A 15 -10.15 -15.96 -7.54
N ILE A 16 -11.01 -14.98 -7.20
CA ILE A 16 -11.02 -13.67 -7.87
C ILE A 16 -9.68 -12.95 -7.69
N PHE A 17 -9.12 -12.96 -6.47
CA PHE A 17 -7.85 -12.31 -6.17
C PHE A 17 -6.69 -12.90 -6.98
N LEU A 18 -6.57 -14.23 -7.00
CA LEU A 18 -5.55 -14.93 -7.79
C LEU A 18 -5.74 -14.74 -9.29
N TRP A 19 -7.00 -14.74 -9.76
CA TRP A 19 -7.33 -14.47 -11.16
C TRP A 19 -6.84 -13.09 -11.60
N ILE A 20 -7.10 -12.05 -10.81
CA ILE A 20 -6.63 -10.68 -11.10
C ILE A 20 -5.10 -10.65 -11.14
N GLY A 21 -4.42 -11.32 -10.20
CA GLY A 21 -2.96 -11.46 -10.20
C GLY A 21 -2.43 -12.13 -11.46
N ALA A 22 -3.08 -13.19 -11.94
CA ALA A 22 -2.71 -13.87 -13.18
C ALA A 22 -2.92 -13.00 -14.42
N LEU A 23 -4.01 -12.20 -14.47
CA LEU A 23 -4.23 -11.23 -15.55
C LEU A 23 -3.15 -10.15 -15.56
N ALA A 24 -2.77 -9.64 -14.39
CA ALA A 24 -1.70 -8.66 -14.26
C ALA A 24 -0.36 -9.23 -14.72
N ALA A 25 -0.02 -10.46 -14.30
CA ALA A 25 1.20 -11.15 -14.73
C ALA A 25 1.26 -11.37 -16.25
N LYS A 26 0.14 -11.74 -16.87
CA LYS A 26 0.04 -11.89 -18.34
C LYS A 26 0.22 -10.56 -19.08
N SER A 27 -0.14 -9.44 -18.45
CA SER A 27 -0.06 -8.10 -19.05
C SER A 27 1.27 -7.40 -18.77
N SER A 28 2.21 -8.05 -18.08
CA SER A 28 3.50 -7.46 -17.71
C SER A 28 4.48 -7.44 -18.88
N ASP A 29 5.23 -6.35 -18.98
CA ASP A 29 6.28 -6.14 -19.99
C ASP A 29 7.62 -6.79 -19.59
N ASN A 30 7.68 -7.51 -18.46
CA ASN A 30 8.87 -8.20 -17.93
C ASN A 30 10.10 -7.28 -17.75
N THR A 31 9.88 -5.98 -17.54
CA THR A 31 10.94 -5.02 -17.20
C THR A 31 10.94 -4.73 -15.71
N GLU A 32 12.09 -4.33 -15.16
CA GLU A 32 12.20 -3.90 -13.77
C GLU A 32 11.24 -2.73 -13.46
N SER A 33 11.13 -1.78 -14.39
CA SER A 33 10.25 -0.62 -14.23
C SER A 33 8.77 -0.97 -14.26
N ASP A 34 8.40 -1.99 -15.04
CA ASP A 34 7.04 -2.51 -15.05
C ASP A 34 6.73 -3.23 -13.74
N TYR A 35 7.64 -4.10 -13.30
CA TYR A 35 7.48 -4.88 -12.09
C TYR A 35 7.43 -4.01 -10.82
N LEU A 36 8.31 -3.01 -10.70
CA LEU A 36 8.43 -2.19 -9.50
C LEU A 36 7.47 -0.99 -9.48
N LEU A 37 7.17 -0.40 -10.63
CA LEU A 37 6.44 0.87 -10.72
C LEU A 37 5.25 0.83 -11.69
N GLY A 38 4.92 -0.32 -12.28
CA GLY A 38 3.89 -0.44 -13.31
C GLY A 38 4.15 0.45 -14.51
N SER A 39 5.43 0.61 -14.89
CA SER A 39 5.88 1.52 -15.95
C SER A 39 5.45 2.97 -15.73
N ARG A 40 5.12 3.33 -14.47
CA ARG A 40 4.57 4.63 -14.08
C ARG A 40 3.30 5.01 -14.86
N SER A 41 2.56 4.02 -15.34
CA SER A 41 1.37 4.18 -16.18
C SER A 41 0.09 4.49 -15.38
N PHE A 42 0.05 4.13 -14.10
CA PHE A 42 -1.11 4.34 -13.25
C PHE A 42 -1.32 5.81 -12.88
N GLY A 43 -2.57 6.27 -12.97
CA GLY A 43 -2.97 7.60 -12.51
C GLY A 43 -2.98 7.74 -10.99
N LYS A 44 -2.96 8.99 -10.49
CA LYS A 44 -2.85 9.31 -9.05
C LYS A 44 -3.89 8.59 -8.17
N VAL A 45 -5.11 8.40 -8.67
CA VAL A 45 -6.19 7.74 -7.92
C VAL A 45 -5.86 6.28 -7.63
N PHE A 46 -5.46 5.51 -8.64
CA PHE A 46 -5.12 4.08 -8.47
C PHE A 46 -3.85 3.90 -7.64
N VAL A 47 -2.86 4.77 -7.82
CA VAL A 47 -1.66 4.79 -6.98
C VAL A 47 -2.02 5.07 -5.51
N GLY A 48 -2.91 6.04 -5.26
CA GLY A 48 -3.37 6.36 -3.90
C GLY A 48 -4.19 5.23 -3.26
N LEU A 49 -5.09 4.60 -4.02
CA LEU A 49 -5.85 3.43 -3.54
C LEU A 49 -4.92 2.25 -3.21
N SER A 50 -3.91 2.01 -4.06
CA SER A 50 -2.90 0.98 -3.82
C SER A 50 -2.10 1.28 -2.56
N ALA A 51 -1.62 2.51 -2.38
CA ALA A 51 -0.89 2.92 -1.19
C ALA A 51 -1.75 2.76 0.09
N GLY A 52 -3.03 3.15 0.02
CA GLY A 52 -3.98 2.96 1.11
C GLY A 52 -4.18 1.48 1.44
N ALA A 53 -4.37 0.62 0.44
CA ALA A 53 -4.49 -0.82 0.65
C ALA A 53 -3.23 -1.42 1.28
N THR A 54 -2.04 -1.02 0.84
CA THR A 54 -0.76 -1.47 1.41
C THR A 54 -0.58 -1.08 2.87
N GLY A 55 -1.01 0.12 3.25
CA GLY A 55 -0.97 0.57 4.65
C GLY A 55 -1.93 -0.21 5.57
N ASN A 56 -2.95 -0.86 5.00
CA ASN A 56 -3.92 -1.64 5.76
C ASN A 56 -3.51 -3.11 5.86
N SER A 57 -3.39 -3.60 7.09
CA SER A 57 -3.04 -5.01 7.36
C SER A 57 -3.84 -5.55 8.55
N GLY A 58 -3.67 -6.84 8.84
CA GLY A 58 -4.25 -7.47 10.03
C GLY A 58 -3.87 -6.78 11.35
N TRP A 59 -2.79 -5.98 11.36
CA TRP A 59 -2.43 -5.13 12.50
C TRP A 59 -3.55 -4.15 12.87
N ILE A 60 -4.20 -3.53 11.89
CA ILE A 60 -5.25 -2.54 12.17
C ILE A 60 -6.49 -3.22 12.79
N MET A 61 -6.84 -4.42 12.33
CA MET A 61 -8.00 -5.15 12.87
C MET A 61 -7.72 -5.79 14.24
N ILE A 62 -6.61 -6.52 14.38
CA ILE A 62 -6.34 -7.30 15.60
C ILE A 62 -5.43 -6.52 16.55
N GLY A 63 -4.35 -5.94 16.02
CA GLY A 63 -3.35 -5.22 16.81
C GLY A 63 -3.92 -3.95 17.45
N THR A 64 -4.58 -3.08 16.68
CA THR A 64 -5.17 -1.84 17.21
C THR A 64 -6.29 -2.13 18.21
N VAL A 65 -7.12 -3.15 17.97
CA VAL A 65 -8.15 -3.56 18.94
C VAL A 65 -7.52 -4.11 20.22
N GLY A 66 -6.50 -4.96 20.12
CA GLY A 66 -5.78 -5.49 21.29
C GLY A 66 -5.06 -4.39 22.08
N MET A 67 -4.48 -3.42 21.38
CA MET A 67 -3.88 -2.23 21.99
C MET A 67 -4.92 -1.41 22.74
N ALA A 68 -6.06 -1.11 22.12
CA ALA A 68 -7.15 -0.37 22.75
C ALA A 68 -7.72 -1.12 23.97
N TYR A 69 -7.85 -2.45 23.87
CA TYR A 69 -8.28 -3.30 24.99
C TYR A 69 -7.30 -3.21 26.18
N SER A 70 -6.00 -3.20 25.91
CA SER A 70 -4.97 -3.22 26.96
C SER A 70 -4.66 -1.85 27.55
N MET A 71 -4.65 -0.81 26.72
CA MET A 71 -4.22 0.55 27.07
C MET A 71 -5.40 1.52 27.28
N GLY A 72 -6.62 1.08 26.98
CA GLY A 72 -7.83 1.91 27.04
C GLY A 72 -7.73 3.14 26.14
N VAL A 73 -8.24 4.27 26.64
CA VAL A 73 -8.34 5.54 25.91
C VAL A 73 -6.98 6.06 25.43
N SER A 74 -5.88 5.72 26.11
CA SER A 74 -4.55 6.18 25.71
C SER A 74 -4.11 5.67 24.34
N ALA A 75 -4.68 4.57 23.83
CA ALA A 75 -4.46 4.08 22.47
C ALA A 75 -4.86 5.10 21.39
N LEU A 76 -5.76 6.04 21.69
CA LEU A 76 -6.14 7.11 20.77
C LEU A 76 -4.97 8.02 20.40
N LEU A 77 -3.97 8.18 21.27
CA LEU A 77 -2.79 8.98 20.96
C LEU A 77 -2.03 8.42 19.76
N MET A 78 -1.92 7.09 19.67
CA MET A 78 -1.29 6.42 18.51
C MET A 78 -2.09 6.68 17.24
N VAL A 79 -3.42 6.53 17.30
CA VAL A 79 -4.32 6.75 16.14
C VAL A 79 -4.23 8.20 15.64
N ILE A 80 -4.26 9.17 16.56
CA ILE A 80 -4.14 10.59 16.23
C ILE A 80 -2.76 10.90 15.64
N ALA A 81 -1.68 10.42 16.28
CA ALA A 81 -0.32 10.64 15.80
C ALA A 81 -0.11 10.04 14.40
N TRP A 82 -0.61 8.84 14.16
CA TRP A 82 -0.54 8.20 12.84
C TRP A 82 -1.35 8.99 11.81
N PHE A 83 -2.60 9.37 12.10
CA PHE A 83 -3.41 10.18 11.19
C PHE A 83 -2.72 11.51 10.82
N LEU A 84 -2.19 12.23 11.81
CA LEU A 84 -1.46 13.47 11.56
C LEU A 84 -0.18 13.23 10.73
N GLY A 85 0.53 12.13 10.98
CA GLY A 85 1.69 11.71 10.21
C GLY A 85 1.36 11.44 8.74
N GLU A 86 0.30 10.67 8.47
CA GLU A 86 -0.20 10.38 7.11
C GLU A 86 -0.59 11.67 6.39
N VAL A 87 -1.42 12.51 7.03
CA VAL A 87 -1.85 13.79 6.44
C VAL A 87 -0.64 14.67 6.13
N THR A 88 0.31 14.77 7.06
CA THR A 88 1.53 15.57 6.85
C THR A 88 2.36 14.99 5.70
N PHE A 89 2.61 13.69 5.68
CA PHE A 89 3.39 13.06 4.63
C PHE A 89 2.75 13.31 3.26
N TRP A 90 1.49 12.92 3.09
CA TRP A 90 0.79 12.98 1.80
C TRP A 90 0.54 14.39 1.30
N THR A 91 0.48 15.38 2.20
CA THR A 91 0.32 16.79 1.83
C THR A 91 1.62 17.39 1.29
N PHE A 92 2.79 17.06 1.88
CA PHE A 92 4.02 17.82 1.61
C PHE A 92 5.08 17.10 0.78
N PHE A 93 5.14 15.77 0.79
CA PHE A 93 6.31 15.03 0.28
C PHE A 93 6.12 14.30 -1.08
N PRO A 94 4.98 13.65 -1.40
CA PRO A 94 4.86 12.77 -2.56
C PRO A 94 5.21 13.41 -3.90
N ASP A 95 4.74 14.65 -4.13
CA ASP A 95 4.97 15.33 -5.41
C ASP A 95 6.47 15.59 -5.64
N LYS A 96 7.19 16.06 -4.62
CA LYS A 96 8.63 16.31 -4.71
C LYS A 96 9.41 15.01 -4.89
N ILE A 97 9.08 13.96 -4.13
CA ILE A 97 9.72 12.65 -4.25
C ILE A 97 9.51 12.07 -5.66
N ASN A 98 8.27 12.10 -6.16
CA ASN A 98 7.93 11.59 -7.49
C ASN A 98 8.65 12.37 -8.61
N GLN A 99 8.74 13.70 -8.52
CA GLN A 99 9.48 14.50 -9.50
C GLN A 99 10.98 14.17 -9.54
N ILE A 100 11.63 14.09 -8.37
CA ILE A 100 13.05 13.76 -8.27
C ILE A 100 13.31 12.33 -8.76
N SER A 101 12.49 11.37 -8.32
CA SER A 101 12.58 9.97 -8.74
C SER A 101 12.45 9.82 -10.27
N ARG A 102 11.55 10.57 -10.91
CA ARG A 102 11.41 10.57 -12.38
C ARG A 102 12.62 11.19 -13.07
N LYS A 103 13.12 12.34 -12.58
CA LYS A 103 14.32 13.01 -13.15
C LYS A 103 15.56 12.12 -13.08
N GLN A 104 15.70 11.37 -11.99
CA GLN A 104 16.84 10.50 -11.76
C GLN A 104 16.63 9.08 -12.28
N ASN A 105 15.44 8.75 -12.79
CA ASN A 105 15.01 7.38 -13.11
C ASN A 105 15.30 6.37 -11.99
N SER A 106 15.01 6.74 -10.75
CA SER A 106 15.14 5.82 -9.60
C SER A 106 13.88 5.00 -9.44
N GLN A 107 14.03 3.70 -9.24
CA GLN A 107 12.93 2.75 -9.09
C GLN A 107 12.75 2.28 -7.65
N THR A 108 13.82 2.32 -6.85
CA THR A 108 13.79 1.94 -5.43
C THR A 108 14.15 3.10 -4.50
N ILE A 109 13.78 2.97 -3.21
CA ILE A 109 14.16 3.95 -2.19
C ILE A 109 15.68 4.02 -1.99
N PRO A 110 16.43 2.90 -1.88
CA PRO A 110 17.89 2.97 -1.79
C PRO A 110 18.55 3.68 -2.97
N GLU A 111 18.09 3.40 -4.20
CA GLU A 111 18.59 4.07 -5.41
C GLU A 111 18.26 5.57 -5.42
N PHE A 112 17.04 5.95 -5.01
CA PHE A 112 16.64 7.34 -4.86
C PHE A 112 17.54 8.07 -3.86
N LEU A 113 17.74 7.51 -2.67
CA LEU A 113 18.56 8.12 -1.63
C LEU A 113 20.03 8.21 -2.05
N GLY A 114 20.59 7.17 -2.66
CA GLY A 114 21.98 7.17 -3.14
C GLY A 114 22.26 8.21 -4.24
N ARG A 115 21.23 8.63 -5.00
CA ARG A 115 21.36 9.70 -6.00
C ARG A 115 21.10 11.10 -5.44
N VAL A 116 20.34 11.22 -4.36
CA VAL A 116 20.00 12.49 -3.71
C VAL A 116 21.06 12.90 -2.68
N ILE A 117 21.64 11.96 -1.95
CA ILE A 117 22.59 12.21 -0.85
C ILE A 117 24.04 12.12 -1.36
N LYS A 118 24.33 12.70 -2.52
CA LYS A 118 25.70 12.80 -3.03
C LYS A 118 26.48 13.91 -2.32
#